data_AF-M3D302-F1
#
_entry.id   AF-M3D302-F1
#
_cell.length_a   1.000
_cell.length_b   1.000
_cell.length_c   1.000
_cell.angle_alpha   90.00
_cell.angle_beta   90.00
_cell.angle_gamma   90.00
#
_symmetry.space_group_name_H-M   'P 1'
#
loop_
_entity.id
_entity.type
_entity.pdbx_description
1 polymer ?
#
loop_
_entity_poly.entity_id
_entity_poly.type
_entity_poly.pdbx_seq_one_letter_code
_entity_poly.pdbx_strand_id
1 'polypeptide(L)'
;MSTSDSGVHIFNPKDNPSLAATYSQISVVPISETKRLISFAGQTGTSHGKADNEKLSFADQVRLALEKVDKNLAAVGASKKDIVMIRPYVVKLTGLSEENVKAKDDIFLQWWRSTEGDRLPPPDSLLGVDSLWSKETLFEIEVQCIADI
;
A
#
# COMPACT_ATOMS: atom_id res chain seq x y z
N MET A 1 21.25 16.16 24.43
CA MET A 1 21.76 14.96 23.73
C MET A 1 20.56 14.09 23.42
N SER A 2 20.06 14.17 22.18
CA SER A 2 18.94 13.33 21.73
C SER A 2 19.49 11.94 21.49
N THR A 3 18.97 10.94 22.20
CA THR A 3 19.21 9.53 21.88
C THR A 3 18.71 9.30 20.46
N SER A 4 19.62 9.13 19.51
CA SER A 4 19.28 8.61 18.19
C SER A 4 18.66 7.24 18.41
N ASP A 5 17.35 7.13 18.21
CA ASP A 5 16.64 5.86 18.25
C ASP A 5 17.12 5.04 17.04
N SER A 6 18.22 4.31 17.23
CA SER A 6 18.90 3.53 16.20
C SER A 6 18.26 2.16 15.97
N GLY A 7 17.11 1.91 16.60
CA GLY A 7 16.39 0.65 16.55
C GLY A 7 15.43 0.56 15.38
N VAL A 8 14.99 -0.66 15.09
CA VAL A 8 13.84 -0.90 14.21
C VAL A 8 12.59 -0.39 14.93
N HIS A 9 11.82 0.48 14.27
CA HIS A 9 10.56 1.02 14.81
C HIS A 9 9.36 0.40 14.08
N ILE A 10 8.53 -0.33 14.81
CA ILE A 10 7.38 -1.08 14.29
C ILE A 10 6.11 -0.59 14.96
N PHE A 11 5.12 -0.19 14.17
CA PHE A 11 3.88 0.39 14.71
C PHE A 11 2.70 0.31 13.73
N ASN A 12 1.52 0.65 14.25
CA ASN A 12 0.27 0.77 13.49
C ASN A 12 -0.25 2.21 13.58
N PRO A 13 -0.44 2.92 12.46
CA PRO A 13 -1.07 4.24 12.48
C PRO A 13 -2.49 4.18 13.05
N LYS A 14 -2.92 5.23 13.77
CA LYS A 14 -4.30 5.31 14.30
C LYS A 14 -5.35 5.28 13.19
N ASP A 15 -5.04 5.92 12.06
CA ASP A 15 -5.96 6.05 10.91
C ASP A 15 -5.89 4.86 9.95
N ASN A 16 -4.98 3.92 10.19
CA ASN A 16 -4.88 2.66 9.47
C ASN A 16 -4.40 1.56 10.44
N PRO A 17 -5.24 1.11 11.38
CA PRO A 17 -4.86 0.08 12.33
C PRO A 17 -4.65 -1.27 11.64
N SER A 18 -3.97 -2.19 12.31
CA SER A 18 -3.86 -3.57 11.82
C SER A 18 -5.20 -4.30 11.91
N LEU A 19 -5.47 -5.19 10.95
CA LEU A 19 -6.65 -6.05 10.94
C LEU A 19 -6.43 -7.35 11.73
N ALA A 20 -5.21 -7.63 12.22
CA ALA A 20 -4.93 -8.81 13.03
C ALA A 20 -3.75 -8.57 13.98
N ALA A 21 -3.72 -9.30 15.09
CA ALA A 21 -2.60 -9.24 16.04
C ALA A 21 -1.30 -9.87 15.50
N THR A 22 -1.32 -10.51 14.33
CA THR A 22 -0.20 -11.26 13.75
C THR A 22 0.75 -10.41 12.90
N TYR A 23 0.42 -9.15 12.63
CA TYR A 23 1.25 -8.26 11.82
C TYR A 23 1.12 -6.79 12.24
N SER A 24 2.09 -5.97 11.81
CA SER A 24 2.07 -4.52 11.94
C SER A 24 2.04 -3.86 10.56
N GLN A 25 1.43 -2.69 10.46
CA GLN A 25 1.26 -1.96 9.22
C GLN A 25 2.58 -1.39 8.70
N ILE A 26 3.50 -1.01 9.59
CA ILE A 26 4.72 -0.30 9.25
C ILE A 26 5.91 -0.88 10.03
N SER A 27 7.01 -1.11 9.32
CA SER A 27 8.34 -1.32 9.87
C SER A 27 9.30 -0.29 9.29
N VAL A 28 10.00 0.43 10.17
CA VAL A 28 11.01 1.43 9.81
C VAL A 28 12.38 0.94 10.30
N VAL A 29 13.31 0.77 9.38
CA VAL A 29 14.66 0.26 9.64
C VAL A 29 15.68 1.32 9.20
N PRO A 30 16.45 1.93 10.10
CA PRO A 30 17.60 2.75 9.71
C PRO A 30 18.59 1.91 8.90
N ILE A 31 18.98 2.39 7.70
CA ILE A 31 19.96 1.71 6.83
C ILE A 31 21.25 2.52 6.66
N SER A 32 21.23 3.80 7.06
CA SER A 32 22.41 4.66 7.23
C SER A 32 22.09 5.75 8.25
N GLU A 33 23.03 6.67 8.48
CA GLU A 33 22.82 7.86 9.31
C GLU A 33 21.81 8.87 8.72
N THR A 34 21.45 8.71 7.45
CA THR A 34 20.59 9.67 6.73
C THR A 34 19.39 9.01 6.06
N LYS A 35 19.34 7.67 5.98
CA LYS A 35 18.31 6.94 5.24
C LYS A 35 17.69 5.84 6.08
N ARG A 36 16.40 5.61 5.84
CA ARG A 36 15.62 4.51 6.40
C ARG A 36 14.92 3.72 5.31
N LEU A 37 14.93 2.40 5.44
CA LEU A 37 14.05 1.50 4.71
C LEU A 37 12.72 1.41 5.45
N ILE A 38 11.62 1.60 4.73
CA ILE A 38 10.28 1.51 5.27
C ILE A 38 9.55 0.41 4.50
N SER A 39 8.97 -0.53 5.23
CA SER A 39 8.11 -1.59 4.67
C SER A 39 6.70 -1.42 5.18
N PHE A 40 5.73 -1.41 4.26
CA PHE A 40 4.32 -1.46 4.60
C PHE A 40 3.79 -2.88 4.47
N ALA A 41 2.88 -3.27 5.37
CA ALA A 41 2.04 -4.44 5.14
C ALA A 41 1.22 -4.26 3.85
N GLY A 42 0.70 -5.36 3.31
CA GLY A 42 -0.19 -5.30 2.16
C GLY A 42 -1.45 -4.48 2.48
N GLN A 43 -1.72 -3.46 1.67
CA GLN A 43 -2.87 -2.59 1.81
C GLN A 43 -4.00 -3.07 0.94
N THR A 44 -5.18 -3.25 1.53
CA THR A 44 -6.40 -3.69 0.85
C THR A 44 -7.46 -2.61 0.90
N GLY A 45 -8.42 -2.65 -0.01
CA GLY A 45 -9.57 -1.75 0.06
C GLY A 45 -10.62 -2.13 1.10
N THR A 46 -10.51 -3.32 1.69
CA THR A 46 -11.50 -3.90 2.59
C THR A 46 -11.20 -3.59 4.07
N SER A 47 -12.20 -3.83 4.92
CA SER A 47 -12.14 -3.67 6.38
C SER A 47 -12.56 -4.98 7.07
N HIS A 48 -12.76 -4.96 8.40
CA HIS A 48 -13.32 -6.11 9.12
C HIS A 48 -14.80 -6.40 8.76
N GLY A 49 -15.54 -5.42 8.26
CA GLY A 49 -16.98 -5.53 8.03
C GLY A 49 -17.31 -6.23 6.71
N LYS A 50 -17.61 -7.53 6.76
CA LYS A 50 -17.99 -8.31 5.56
C LYS A 50 -19.09 -7.64 4.73
N ALA A 51 -20.19 -7.25 5.38
CA ALA A 51 -21.34 -6.65 4.69
C ALA A 51 -21.01 -5.32 3.99
N ASP A 52 -19.99 -4.59 4.46
CA ASP A 52 -19.54 -3.36 3.79
C ASP A 52 -18.57 -3.69 2.66
N ASN A 53 -17.69 -4.67 2.86
CA ASN A 53 -16.77 -5.14 1.82
C ASN A 53 -17.51 -5.69 0.60
N GLU A 54 -18.63 -6.42 0.78
CA GLU A 54 -19.45 -6.96 -0.31
C GLU A 54 -20.07 -5.88 -1.21
N LYS A 55 -20.16 -4.63 -0.73
CA LYS A 55 -20.68 -3.50 -1.50
C LYS A 55 -19.61 -2.80 -2.34
N LEU A 56 -18.33 -3.07 -2.09
CA LEU A 56 -17.23 -2.38 -2.75
C LEU A 56 -17.02 -2.95 -4.15
N SER A 57 -17.02 -2.07 -5.15
CA SER A 57 -16.54 -2.44 -6.48
C SER A 57 -15.03 -2.71 -6.45
N PHE A 58 -14.52 -3.40 -7.47
CA PHE A 58 -13.07 -3.57 -7.64
C PHE A 58 -12.33 -2.22 -7.68
N ALA A 59 -12.88 -1.25 -8.40
CA ALA A 59 -12.33 0.11 -8.48
C ALA A 59 -12.30 0.82 -7.11
N ASP A 60 -13.34 0.65 -6.29
CA ASP A 60 -13.35 1.21 -4.93
C ASP A 60 -12.26 0.58 -4.07
N GLN A 61 -12.05 -0.74 -4.20
CA GLN A 61 -11.00 -1.42 -3.46
C GLN A 61 -9.60 -0.93 -3.86
N VAL A 62 -9.35 -0.68 -5.14
CA VAL A 62 -8.08 -0.09 -5.60
C VAL A 62 -7.86 1.29 -4.99
N ARG A 63 -8.88 2.19 -5.01
CA ARG A 63 -8.76 3.54 -4.43
C ARG A 63 -8.48 3.50 -2.93
N LEU A 64 -9.24 2.69 -2.19
CA LEU A 64 -9.12 2.58 -0.75
C LEU A 64 -7.78 1.97 -0.32
N ALA A 65 -7.27 0.99 -1.08
CA ALA A 65 -5.93 0.44 -0.85
C ALA A 65 -4.84 1.51 -1.01
N LEU A 66 -4.91 2.32 -2.07
CA LEU A 66 -3.97 3.42 -2.31
C LEU A 66 -4.08 4.55 -1.28
N GLU A 67 -5.29 4.86 -0.80
CA GLU A 67 -5.48 5.81 0.31
C GLU A 67 -4.80 5.33 1.59
N LYS A 68 -4.84 4.02 1.88
CA LYS A 68 -4.12 3.45 3.02
C LYS A 68 -2.60 3.50 2.84
N VAL A 69 -2.09 3.37 1.62
CA VAL A 69 -0.67 3.65 1.32
C VAL A 69 -0.34 5.10 1.67
N ASP A 70 -1.16 6.06 1.26
CA ASP A 70 -0.95 7.49 1.59
C ASP A 70 -0.98 7.74 3.10
N LYS A 71 -1.88 7.09 3.85
CA LYS A 71 -1.92 7.15 5.32
C LYS A 71 -0.63 6.61 5.95
N ASN A 72 -0.11 5.49 5.45
CA ASN A 72 1.13 4.91 5.95
C ASN A 72 2.34 5.79 5.61
N LEU A 73 2.42 6.35 4.41
CA LEU A 73 3.45 7.32 4.01
C LEU A 73 3.44 8.54 4.94
N ALA A 74 2.26 9.13 5.18
CA ALA A 74 2.11 10.28 6.07
C ALA A 74 2.56 9.95 7.51
N ALA A 75 2.25 8.75 8.00
CA ALA A 75 2.61 8.33 9.35
C ALA A 75 4.12 8.21 9.61
N VAL A 76 4.93 8.10 8.55
CA VAL A 76 6.40 8.04 8.61
C VAL A 76 7.06 9.27 7.98
N GLY A 77 6.29 10.31 7.62
CA GLY A 77 6.81 11.49 6.96
C GLY A 77 7.45 11.22 5.59
N ALA A 78 7.04 10.15 4.91
CA ALA A 78 7.46 9.82 3.54
C ALA A 78 6.39 10.29 2.53
N SER A 79 6.74 10.21 1.26
CA SER A 79 5.90 10.60 0.13
C SER A 79 6.02 9.61 -1.03
N LYS A 80 5.18 9.74 -2.07
CA LYS A 80 5.16 8.80 -3.20
C LYS A 80 6.52 8.72 -3.93
N LYS A 81 7.27 9.82 -3.98
CA LYS A 81 8.64 9.88 -4.53
C LYS A 81 9.63 8.93 -3.85
N ASP A 82 9.37 8.58 -2.59
CA ASP A 82 10.24 7.74 -1.75
C ASP A 82 9.95 6.25 -1.95
N ILE A 83 8.88 5.91 -2.68
CA ILE A 83 8.55 4.52 -3.04
C ILE A 83 9.58 4.00 -4.03
N VAL A 84 10.17 2.84 -3.71
CA VAL A 84 11.18 2.17 -4.52
C VAL A 84 10.69 0.85 -5.13
N MET A 85 9.61 0.28 -4.60
CA MET A 85 9.02 -0.95 -5.09
C MET A 85 7.51 -0.99 -4.79
N ILE A 86 6.75 -1.47 -5.76
CA ILE A 86 5.32 -1.74 -5.63
C ILE A 86 5.05 -3.19 -6.07
N ARG A 87 4.11 -3.85 -5.40
CA ARG A 87 3.62 -5.17 -5.81
C ARG A 87 2.11 -5.27 -5.59
N PRO A 88 1.31 -5.08 -6.65
CA PRO A 88 -0.12 -5.30 -6.62
C PRO A 88 -0.44 -6.78 -6.83
N TYR A 89 -1.35 -7.27 -6.00
CA TYR A 89 -1.95 -8.59 -6.07
C TYR A 89 -3.41 -8.46 -6.49
N VAL A 90 -3.78 -9.15 -7.56
CA VAL A 90 -5.11 -9.09 -8.16
C VAL A 90 -5.72 -10.47 -8.21
N VAL A 91 -6.85 -10.64 -7.53
CA VAL A 91 -7.59 -11.92 -7.52
C VAL A 91 -8.09 -12.23 -8.93
N LYS A 92 -7.77 -13.43 -9.43
CA LYS A 92 -8.17 -13.92 -10.76
C LYS A 92 -7.85 -12.94 -11.90
N LEU A 93 -6.66 -12.32 -11.85
CA LEU A 93 -6.21 -11.29 -12.80
C LEU A 93 -6.54 -11.56 -14.27
N THR A 94 -6.30 -12.78 -14.77
CA THR A 94 -6.53 -13.13 -16.18
C THR A 94 -8.00 -13.25 -16.56
N GLY A 95 -8.90 -13.26 -15.58
CA GLY A 95 -10.35 -13.25 -15.74
C GLY A 95 -11.00 -11.89 -15.46
N LEU A 96 -10.23 -10.83 -15.21
CA LEU A 96 -10.79 -9.48 -15.07
C LEU A 96 -11.39 -9.00 -16.39
N SER A 97 -12.49 -8.25 -16.29
CA SER A 97 -13.01 -7.49 -17.42
C SER A 97 -12.03 -6.41 -17.85
N GLU A 98 -12.05 -6.03 -19.14
CA GLU A 98 -11.26 -4.92 -19.68
C GLU A 98 -11.53 -3.61 -18.93
N GLU A 99 -12.78 -3.39 -18.51
CA GLU A 99 -13.18 -2.26 -17.68
C GLU A 99 -12.42 -2.23 -16.34
N ASN A 100 -12.32 -3.36 -15.64
CA ASN A 100 -11.61 -3.44 -14.36
C ASN A 100 -10.09 -3.28 -14.53
N VAL A 101 -9.52 -3.85 -15.60
CA VAL A 101 -8.10 -3.64 -15.93
C VAL A 101 -7.83 -2.16 -16.15
N LYS A 102 -8.64 -1.51 -17.00
CA LYS A 102 -8.52 -0.08 -17.27
C LYS A 102 -8.72 0.78 -16.02
N ALA A 103 -9.74 0.46 -15.21
CA ALA A 103 -10.01 1.20 -13.98
C ALA A 103 -8.82 1.13 -13.01
N LYS A 104 -8.21 -0.04 -12.82
CA LYS A 104 -7.00 -0.19 -11.99
C LYS A 104 -5.87 0.72 -12.47
N ASP A 105 -5.59 0.69 -13.77
CA ASP A 105 -4.47 1.44 -14.36
C ASP A 105 -4.72 2.95 -14.29
N ASP A 106 -5.93 3.40 -14.63
CA ASP A 106 -6.30 4.81 -14.57
C ASP A 106 -6.25 5.35 -13.12
N ILE A 107 -6.78 4.58 -12.16
CA ILE A 107 -6.78 4.96 -10.74
C ILE A 107 -5.35 5.05 -10.20
N PHE A 108 -4.51 4.06 -10.51
CA PHE A 108 -3.11 4.05 -10.06
C PHE A 108 -2.35 5.24 -10.65
N LEU A 109 -2.47 5.50 -11.96
CA LEU A 109 -1.82 6.63 -12.60
C LEU A 109 -2.32 7.96 -12.06
N GLN A 110 -3.62 8.11 -11.80
CA GLN A 110 -4.18 9.30 -11.18
C GLN A 110 -3.61 9.52 -9.76
N TRP A 111 -3.57 8.46 -8.95
CA TRP A 111 -2.99 8.49 -7.61
C TRP A 111 -1.51 8.90 -7.62
N TRP A 112 -0.71 8.33 -8.52
CA TRP A 112 0.70 8.67 -8.67
C TRP A 112 0.90 10.12 -9.13
N ARG A 113 0.21 10.52 -10.21
CA ARG A 113 0.30 11.86 -10.80
C ARG A 113 -0.16 12.97 -9.86
N SER A 114 -0.99 12.65 -8.87
CA SER A 114 -1.49 13.63 -7.89
C SER A 114 -0.39 14.37 -7.13
N THR A 115 0.79 13.75 -6.95
CA THR A 115 1.96 14.40 -6.33
C THR A 115 3.20 14.37 -7.23
N GLU A 116 3.37 13.33 -8.05
CA GLU A 116 4.60 13.11 -8.80
C GLU A 116 4.54 13.62 -10.25
N GLY A 117 3.39 14.13 -10.70
CA GLY A 117 3.20 14.60 -12.07
C GLY A 117 3.56 13.53 -13.09
N ASP A 118 4.28 13.91 -14.16
CA ASP A 118 4.63 13.00 -15.26
C ASP A 118 5.85 12.09 -14.98
N ARG A 119 6.40 12.11 -13.76
CA ARG A 119 7.47 11.18 -13.38
C ARG A 119 6.95 9.74 -13.50
N LEU A 120 7.80 8.83 -13.97
CA LEU A 120 7.45 7.41 -14.03
C LEU A 120 7.27 6.82 -12.62
N PRO A 121 6.26 5.96 -12.40
CA PRO A 121 6.12 5.21 -11.16
C PRO A 121 7.31 4.26 -10.95
N PRO A 122 7.54 3.81 -9.69
CA PRO A 122 8.60 2.85 -9.38
C PRO A 122 8.35 1.49 -10.04
N PRO A 123 9.36 0.61 -10.08
CA PRO A 123 9.19 -0.76 -10.56
C PRO A 123 8.03 -1.48 -9.85
N ASP A 124 7.26 -2.21 -10.66
CA ASP A 124 6.06 -2.95 -10.27
C ASP A 124 6.18 -4.42 -10.71
N SER A 125 5.76 -5.35 -9.85
CA SER A 125 5.42 -6.72 -10.24
C SER A 125 3.94 -7.02 -9.99
N LEU A 126 3.13 -6.97 -11.06
CA LEU A 126 1.71 -7.31 -11.02
C LEU A 126 1.52 -8.83 -10.94
N LEU A 127 0.89 -9.30 -9.86
CA LEU A 127 0.66 -10.72 -9.62
C LEU A 127 -0.83 -11.06 -9.63
N GLY A 128 -1.20 -12.02 -10.49
CA GLY A 128 -2.50 -12.68 -10.42
C GLY A 128 -2.49 -13.74 -9.32
N VAL A 129 -3.43 -13.66 -8.37
CA VAL A 129 -3.54 -14.60 -7.26
C VAL A 129 -4.89 -15.33 -7.27
N ASP A 130 -4.93 -16.49 -6.62
CA ASP A 130 -6.17 -17.26 -6.49
C ASP A 130 -7.16 -16.61 -5.54
N SER A 131 -6.65 -16.10 -4.41
CA SER A 131 -7.41 -15.45 -3.35
C SER A 131 -6.50 -14.54 -2.51
N LEU A 132 -7.12 -13.67 -1.71
CA LEU A 132 -6.47 -12.85 -0.68
C LEU A 132 -7.03 -13.24 0.70
N TRP A 133 -6.80 -12.43 1.72
CA TRP A 133 -7.16 -12.75 3.11
C TRP A 133 -8.66 -12.99 3.36
N SER A 134 -9.55 -12.48 2.49
CA SER A 134 -11.00 -12.74 2.51
C SER A 134 -11.54 -12.95 1.09
N LYS A 135 -12.77 -13.46 0.97
CA LYS A 135 -13.43 -13.65 -0.34
C LYS A 135 -13.83 -12.33 -0.98
N GLU A 136 -14.07 -11.32 -0.15
CA GLU A 136 -14.50 -9.99 -0.55
C GLU A 136 -13.30 -9.11 -0.97
N THR A 137 -12.09 -9.46 -0.56
CA THR A 137 -10.86 -8.74 -0.93
C THR A 137 -10.38 -9.19 -2.31
N LEU A 138 -10.39 -8.27 -3.27
CA LEU A 138 -10.04 -8.51 -4.68
C LEU A 138 -8.72 -7.87 -5.11
N PHE A 139 -8.24 -6.90 -4.34
CA PHE A 139 -7.03 -6.15 -4.61
C PHE A 139 -6.23 -5.91 -3.32
N GLU A 140 -4.92 -6.11 -3.41
CA GLU A 140 -3.96 -5.78 -2.36
C GLU A 140 -2.69 -5.18 -2.97
N ILE A 141 -2.03 -4.25 -2.28
CA ILE A 141 -0.79 -3.62 -2.74
C ILE A 141 0.25 -3.59 -1.62
N GLU A 142 1.42 -4.15 -1.90
CA GLU A 142 2.61 -4.04 -1.05
C GLU A 142 3.52 -2.93 -1.57
N VAL A 143 4.13 -2.18 -0.65
CA VAL A 143 4.95 -1.00 -0.95
C VAL A 143 6.18 -0.99 -0.05
N GLN A 144 7.33 -0.68 -0.64
CA GLN A 144 8.56 -0.36 0.09
C GLN A 144 9.08 1.01 -0.30
N CYS A 145 9.64 1.72 0.69
CA CYS A 145 10.16 3.07 0.52
C CYS A 145 11.59 3.19 1.06
N ILE A 146 12.35 4.13 0.49
CA ILE A 146 13.60 4.64 1.08
C ILE A 146 13.42 6.14 1.26
N ALA A 147 13.41 6.59 2.52
CA ALA A 147 13.22 7.99 2.88
C ALA A 147 14.37 8.51 3.75
N ASP A 148 14.46 9.84 3.88
CA ASP A 148 15.34 10.48 4.86
C ASP A 148 14.86 10.19 6.30
N ILE A 149 15.79 10.23 7.27
CA ILE A 149 15.48 10.10 8.70
C ILE A 149 14.79 11.37 9.22
#